data_AF-A0A358A273-F1
#
_entry.id   AF-A0A358A273-F1
#
_cell.length_a   1.000
_cell.length_b   1.000
_cell.length_c   1.000
_cell.angle_alpha   90.00
_cell.angle_beta   90.00
_cell.angle_gamma   90.00
#
_symmetry.space_group_name_H-M   'P 1'
#
loop_
_entity.id
_entity.type
_entity.pdbx_description
1 polymer ?
#
loop_
_entity_poly.entity_id
_entity_poly.type
_entity_poly.pdbx_seq_one_letter_code
_entity_poly.pdbx_strand_id
1 'polypeptide(L)'
;MAGSLSAEQKNAFWDDGFLFPVAAVSSTEALAARPHFFGLMDEPAVTPPWPTNDYARSNFHAVSTEAAHPAILDAVESLLGPDMRVWSVELIIKPPQSDGMLTMQQDLN
;
A
#
# COMPACT_ATOMS: atom_id res chain seq x y z
N MET A 1 -4.24 -11.07 14.89
CA MET A 1 -5.52 -10.41 15.22
C MET A 1 -6.60 -11.44 14.92
N ALA A 2 -7.85 -11.11 14.59
CA ALA A 2 -8.79 -12.12 14.10
C ALA A 2 -9.25 -11.64 12.72
N GLY A 3 -8.93 -12.41 11.67
CA GLY A 3 -9.16 -11.99 10.29
C GLY A 3 -10.60 -11.49 10.04
N SER A 4 -10.74 -10.41 9.26
CA SER A 4 -12.01 -9.70 9.04
C SER A 4 -12.80 -10.13 7.80
N LEU A 5 -12.20 -10.87 6.85
CA LEU A 5 -12.85 -11.22 5.58
C LEU A 5 -13.82 -12.41 5.69
N SER A 6 -14.97 -12.30 5.02
CA SER A 6 -15.94 -13.40 4.89
C SER A 6 -15.40 -14.57 4.05
N ALA A 7 -16.09 -15.72 4.10
CA ALA A 7 -15.72 -16.87 3.26
C ALA A 7 -15.82 -16.53 1.76
N GLU A 8 -16.86 -15.80 1.38
CA GLU A 8 -17.11 -15.37 0.00
C GLU A 8 -16.03 -14.42 -0.49
N GLN A 9 -15.60 -13.46 0.34
CA GLN A 9 -14.51 -12.53 0.00
C GLN A 9 -13.17 -13.25 -0.18
N LYS A 10 -12.89 -14.25 0.68
CA LYS A 10 -11.68 -15.06 0.56
C LYS A 10 -11.70 -15.88 -0.74
N ASN A 11 -12.82 -16.50 -1.09
CA ASN A 11 -12.95 -17.27 -2.32
C ASN A 11 -12.78 -16.38 -3.56
N ALA A 12 -13.42 -15.21 -3.59
CA ALA A 12 -13.26 -14.25 -4.69
C ALA A 12 -11.79 -13.84 -4.89
N PHE A 13 -11.04 -13.59 -3.82
CA PHE A 13 -9.60 -13.31 -3.92
C PHE A 13 -8.82 -14.46 -4.57
N TRP A 14 -9.07 -15.70 -4.16
CA TRP A 14 -8.37 -16.86 -4.69
C TRP A 14 -8.77 -17.23 -6.12
N ASP A 15 -10.02 -16.97 -6.51
CA ASP A 15 -10.52 -17.24 -7.85
C ASP A 15 -10.08 -16.16 -8.86
N ASP A 16 -10.15 -14.89 -8.47
CA ASP A 16 -9.91 -13.74 -9.38
C ASP A 16 -8.48 -13.16 -9.28
N GLY A 17 -7.74 -13.49 -8.21
CA GLY A 17 -6.40 -12.96 -7.94
C GLY A 17 -6.38 -11.55 -7.33
N PHE A 18 -7.54 -10.96 -7.03
CA PHE A 18 -7.67 -9.68 -6.34
C PHE A 18 -9.00 -9.56 -5.59
N LEU A 19 -9.10 -8.63 -4.63
CA LEU A 19 -10.35 -8.32 -3.93
C LEU A 19 -10.52 -6.81 -3.78
N PHE A 20 -11.62 -6.27 -4.29
CA PHE A 20 -11.96 -4.86 -4.17
C PHE A 20 -13.49 -4.65 -4.26
N PRO A 21 -14.07 -3.68 -3.52
CA PRO A 21 -13.44 -2.85 -2.50
C PRO A 21 -13.31 -3.54 -1.14
N VAL A 22 -12.27 -3.17 -0.39
CA VAL A 22 -12.11 -3.52 1.03
C VAL A 22 -12.10 -2.22 1.83
N ALA A 23 -13.14 -2.01 2.64
CA ALA A 23 -13.33 -0.79 3.43
C ALA A 23 -12.48 -0.81 4.73
N ALA A 24 -11.16 -0.95 4.60
CA ALA A 24 -10.25 -1.05 5.74
C ALA A 24 -10.02 0.29 6.46
N VAL A 25 -10.11 1.41 5.75
CA VAL A 25 -9.92 2.77 6.30
C VAL A 25 -11.15 3.60 5.95
N SER A 26 -11.67 4.35 6.93
CA SER A 26 -12.83 5.21 6.68
C SER A 26 -12.46 6.39 5.76
N SER A 27 -13.45 6.94 5.06
CA SER A 27 -13.21 8.12 4.23
C SER A 27 -12.70 9.32 5.04
N THR A 28 -13.11 9.44 6.29
CA THR A 28 -12.65 10.50 7.21
C THR A 28 -11.16 10.32 7.54
N GLU A 29 -10.73 9.11 7.90
CA GLU A 29 -9.32 8.82 8.18
C GLU A 29 -8.44 9.01 6.93
N ALA A 30 -8.92 8.54 5.77
CA ALA A 30 -8.21 8.72 4.51
C ALA A 30 -8.03 10.21 4.15
N LEU A 31 -9.07 11.03 4.37
CA LEU A 31 -8.99 12.49 4.17
C LEU A 31 -8.05 13.16 5.16
N ALA A 32 -8.01 12.69 6.41
CA ALA A 32 -7.14 13.22 7.45
C ALA A 32 -5.65 12.88 7.20
N ALA A 33 -5.35 11.74 6.57
CA ALA A 33 -3.98 11.36 6.19
C ALA A 33 -3.45 12.14 4.97
N ARG A 34 -4.32 12.74 4.17
CA ARG A 34 -3.96 13.40 2.91
C ARG A 34 -2.86 14.48 3.04
N PRO A 35 -2.87 15.39 4.04
CA PRO A 35 -1.82 16.41 4.18
C PRO A 35 -0.44 15.82 4.43
N HIS A 36 -0.36 14.68 5.15
CA HIS A 36 0.89 13.97 5.40
C HIS A 36 1.53 13.51 4.09
N PHE A 37 0.77 12.84 3.22
CA PHE A 37 1.27 12.39 1.92
C PHE A 37 1.68 13.55 1.00
N PHE A 38 0.96 14.68 1.03
CA PHE A 38 1.38 15.87 0.29
C PHE A 38 2.68 16.47 0.83
N GLY A 39 2.86 16.50 2.16
CA GLY A 39 4.12 16.96 2.76
C GLY A 39 5.32 16.14 2.28
N LEU A 40 5.16 14.83 2.08
CA LEU A 40 6.22 13.97 1.52
C LEU A 40 6.59 14.33 0.08
N MET A 41 5.69 14.96 -0.68
CA MET A 41 5.97 15.41 -2.05
C MET A 41 6.74 16.73 -2.09
N ASP A 42 6.63 17.54 -1.03
CA ASP A 42 7.30 18.84 -0.93
C ASP A 42 8.73 18.72 -0.39
N GLU A 43 9.11 17.55 0.15
CA GLU A 43 10.47 17.26 0.58
C GLU A 43 11.45 17.36 -0.61
N PRO A 44 12.57 18.09 -0.46
CA PRO A 44 13.52 18.29 -1.55
C PRO A 44 14.08 16.94 -2.00
N ALA A 45 14.10 16.73 -3.32
CA ALA A 45 14.67 15.53 -3.91
C ALA A 45 16.13 15.37 -3.44
N VAL A 46 16.36 14.36 -2.59
CA VAL A 46 17.72 13.98 -2.21
C VAL A 46 18.31 13.23 -3.39
N THR A 47 19.46 13.69 -3.90
CA THR A 47 20.24 12.87 -4.84
C THR A 47 20.94 11.79 -4.00
N PRO A 48 20.53 10.53 -4.11
CA PRO A 48 21.10 9.54 -3.25
C PRO A 48 22.47 9.07 -3.83
N PRO A 49 23.39 8.58 -2.99
CA PRO A 49 24.74 8.19 -3.43
C PRO A 49 24.78 6.95 -4.34
N TRP A 50 23.70 6.18 -4.44
CA TRP A 50 23.56 5.01 -5.32
C TRP A 50 22.45 5.21 -6.38
N PRO A 51 22.35 4.36 -7.43
CA PRO A 51 21.25 4.41 -8.40
C PRO A 51 19.86 4.35 -7.74
N THR A 52 18.89 5.11 -8.27
CA THR A 52 17.51 5.18 -7.72
C THR A 52 16.83 3.82 -7.59
N ASN A 53 17.17 2.83 -8.42
CA ASN A 53 16.65 1.46 -8.30
C ASN A 53 17.07 0.77 -6.99
N ASP A 54 18.25 1.11 -6.46
CA ASP A 54 18.71 0.64 -5.14
C ASP A 54 17.93 1.32 -3.99
N TYR A 55 17.18 2.37 -4.33
CA TYR A 55 16.31 3.15 -3.45
C TYR A 55 14.85 3.12 -3.90
N ALA A 56 14.43 2.19 -4.78
CA ALA A 56 13.08 2.17 -5.34
C ALA A 56 11.95 2.05 -4.27
N ARG A 57 12.33 1.86 -3.01
CA ARG A 57 11.46 1.85 -1.82
C ARG A 57 11.69 3.04 -0.88
N SER A 58 12.27 4.13 -1.39
CA SER A 58 12.37 5.40 -0.68
C SER A 58 10.97 5.86 -0.28
N ASN A 59 10.84 6.27 0.99
CA ASN A 59 9.60 6.55 1.73
C ASN A 59 9.02 5.39 2.55
N PHE A 60 9.63 4.19 2.61
CA PHE A 60 9.16 3.11 3.49
C PHE A 60 8.86 3.60 4.92
N HIS A 61 9.79 4.35 5.52
CA HIS A 61 9.62 4.91 6.86
C HIS A 61 8.50 5.95 6.98
N ALA A 62 8.19 6.64 5.89
CA ALA A 62 7.25 7.74 5.88
C ALA A 62 5.79 7.27 5.73
N VAL A 63 5.58 6.07 5.18
CA VAL A 63 4.24 5.51 4.92
C VAL A 63 4.01 4.13 5.55
N SER A 64 4.98 3.61 6.32
CA SER A 64 4.88 2.29 6.94
C SER A 64 3.76 2.19 7.97
N THR A 65 3.42 3.29 8.65
CA THR A 65 2.39 3.30 9.69
C THR A 65 1.00 3.13 9.09
N GLU A 66 0.74 3.79 7.96
CA GLU A 66 -0.51 3.72 7.22
C GLU A 66 -0.68 2.35 6.57
N ALA A 67 0.40 1.78 6.01
CA ALA A 67 0.37 0.42 5.48
C ALA A 67 0.17 -0.65 6.55
N ALA A 68 0.65 -0.40 7.78
CA ALA A 68 0.46 -1.26 8.93
C ALA A 68 -0.83 -0.97 9.73
N HIS A 69 -1.81 -0.27 9.12
CA HIS A 69 -3.09 0.00 9.78
C HIS A 69 -3.77 -1.31 10.22
N PRO A 70 -4.24 -1.44 11.47
CA PRO A 70 -4.77 -2.70 12.00
C PRO A 70 -5.86 -3.33 11.13
N ALA A 71 -6.79 -2.53 10.61
CA ALA A 71 -7.86 -3.04 9.75
C ALA A 71 -7.37 -3.52 8.37
N ILE A 72 -6.25 -2.99 7.86
CA ILE A 72 -5.61 -3.53 6.64
C ILE A 72 -4.99 -4.88 6.98
N LEU A 73 -4.23 -4.95 8.08
CA LEU A 73 -3.60 -6.18 8.54
C LEU A 73 -4.64 -7.28 8.85
N ASP A 74 -5.78 -6.95 9.47
CA ASP A 74 -6.87 -7.90 9.72
C ASP A 74 -7.43 -8.50 8.43
N ALA A 75 -7.55 -7.69 7.37
CA ALA A 75 -8.02 -8.17 6.08
C ALA A 75 -6.99 -9.14 5.45
N VAL A 76 -5.70 -8.77 5.45
CA VAL A 76 -4.63 -9.61 4.87
C VAL A 76 -4.40 -10.88 5.69
N GLU A 77 -4.50 -10.82 7.02
CA GLU A 77 -4.40 -11.97 7.92
C GLU A 77 -5.46 -13.04 7.60
N SER A 78 -6.62 -12.62 7.09
CA SER A 78 -7.68 -13.54 6.65
C SER A 78 -7.26 -14.44 5.48
N LEU A 79 -6.24 -14.02 4.71
CA LEU A 79 -5.74 -14.72 3.52
C LEU A 79 -4.43 -15.44 3.80
N LEU A 80 -3.48 -14.79 4.46
CA LEU A 80 -2.10 -15.27 4.63
C LEU A 80 -1.84 -15.92 6.00
N GLY A 81 -2.76 -15.75 6.95
CA GLY A 81 -2.56 -16.15 8.34
C GLY A 81 -1.83 -15.09 9.18
N PRO A 82 -1.70 -15.34 10.49
CA PRO A 82 -1.24 -14.34 11.48
C PRO A 82 0.25 -14.00 11.39
N ASP A 83 1.08 -14.91 10.87
CA ASP A 83 2.54 -14.76 10.85
C ASP A 83 3.03 -14.07 9.57
N MET A 84 2.57 -12.83 9.38
CA MET A 84 2.90 -12.01 8.21
C MET A 84 3.69 -10.75 8.58
N ARG A 85 4.39 -10.18 7.59
CA ARG A 85 5.20 -8.96 7.76
C ARG A 85 4.98 -8.01 6.59
N VAL A 86 4.90 -6.72 6.91
CA VAL A 86 5.03 -5.67 5.89
C VAL A 86 6.48 -5.63 5.44
N TRP A 87 6.79 -6.27 4.32
CA TRP A 87 8.14 -6.32 3.75
C TRP A 87 8.48 -5.04 2.97
N SER A 88 7.49 -4.45 2.28
CA SER A 88 7.69 -3.25 1.48
C SER A 88 6.43 -2.39 1.53
N VAL A 89 6.63 -1.09 1.35
CA VAL A 89 5.56 -0.13 1.13
C VAL A 89 6.02 0.81 0.04
N GLU A 90 5.14 1.09 -0.90
CA GLU A 90 5.35 2.03 -1.99
C GLU A 90 4.20 3.03 -2.03
N LEU A 91 4.53 4.31 -2.25
CA LEU A 91 3.56 5.38 -2.39
C LEU A 91 3.42 5.74 -3.88
N ILE A 92 2.36 5.25 -4.52
CA ILE A 92 2.07 5.52 -5.92
C ILE A 92 1.20 6.79 -6.01
N ILE A 93 1.82 7.91 -6.39
CA ILE A 93 1.14 9.20 -6.57
C ILE A 93 0.98 9.51 -8.05
N LYS A 94 -0.22 9.94 -8.45
CA LYS A 94 -0.51 10.45 -9.80
C LYS A 94 -0.96 11.90 -9.74
N PRO A 95 -0.05 12.88 -9.91
CA PRO A 95 -0.40 14.29 -9.94
C PRO A 95 -1.37 14.62 -11.08
N PRO A 96 -2.16 15.70 -10.97
CA PRO A 96 -2.98 16.18 -12.07
C PRO A 96 -2.15 16.35 -13.34
N GLN A 97 -2.68 15.87 -14.46
CA GLN A 97 -2.04 15.98 -15.78
C GLN A 97 -0.68 15.26 -15.92
N SER A 98 -0.30 14.40 -14.97
CA SER A 98 0.88 13.53 -15.12
C SER A 98 0.67 12.48 -16.21
N ASP A 99 1.71 12.27 -17.02
CA ASP A 99 1.83 11.18 -18.00
C ASP A 99 2.37 9.87 -17.40
N GLY A 100 2.66 9.86 -16.09
CA GLY A 100 3.14 8.69 -15.36
C GLY A 100 2.17 7.52 -15.44
N MET A 101 2.69 6.34 -15.75
CA MET A 101 1.94 5.10 -15.89
C MET A 101 2.75 3.92 -15.36
N LEU A 102 2.10 3.08 -14.56
CA LEU A 102 2.59 1.73 -14.26
C LEU A 102 2.10 0.80 -15.37
N THR A 103 3.02 0.20 -16.10
CA THR A 103 2.71 -0.76 -17.16
C THR A 103 2.29 -2.10 -16.57
N MET A 104 1.62 -2.94 -17.35
CA MET A 104 1.30 -4.31 -16.93
C MET A 104 2.59 -5.05 -16.56
N GLN A 105 2.60 -5.59 -15.34
CA GLN A 105 3.73 -6.33 -14.78
C GLN A 105 3.21 -7.32 -13.73
N GLN A 106 4.07 -8.27 -13.36
CA GLN A 106 3.85 -9.20 -12.25
C GLN A 106 4.98 -8.97 -11.24
N ASP A 107 4.65 -8.65 -9.99
CA ASP A 107 5.63 -8.21 -9.00
C ASP A 107 6.67 -9.29 -8.65
N LEU A 108 6.21 -10.54 -8.52
CA LEU A 108 7.04 -11.70 -8.17
C LEU A 108 6.77 -12.84 -9.15
N ASN A 109 7.80 -13.63 -9.46
CA ASN A 109 7.73 -14.80 -10.34
C ASN A 109 7.28 -16.06 -9.60
#